data_AF-A0AAV7S352-F1
#
_entry.id   AF-A0AAV7S352-F1
#
_cell.length_a   1.000
_cell.length_b   1.000
_cell.length_c   1.000
_cell.angle_alpha   90.00
_cell.angle_beta   90.00
_cell.angle_gamma   90.00
#
_symmetry.space_group_name_H-M   'P 1'
#
loop_
_entity.id
_entity.type
_entity.pdbx_description
1 polymer ?
#
loop_
_entity_poly.entity_id
_entity_poly.type
_entity_poly.pdbx_seq_one_letter_code
_entity_poly.pdbx_strand_id
1 'polypeptide(L)'
;MRFLILAIILNCRILHKSRAVPGGRSSYRDAPHENPGLIQCGEYSNQVLPNGKCKIIATLPQLDDHRCPDMFRCTDEVSYWLHENEERKQQIMELRELIAELQEELRNHRHRIKILEMQVRAHLVFSRELNIIIYTGFNIVAD
;
A
#
# COMPACT_ATOMS: atom_id res chain seq x y z
N MET A 1 18.45 -4.52 -14.96
CA MET A 1 17.12 -4.80 -15.57
C MET A 1 16.56 -6.19 -15.24
N ARG A 2 17.31 -7.29 -15.39
CA ARG A 2 16.81 -8.66 -15.10
C ARG A 2 16.49 -8.93 -13.62
N PHE A 3 17.25 -8.35 -12.69
CA PHE A 3 17.03 -8.51 -11.25
C PHE A 3 15.75 -7.83 -10.73
N LEU A 4 15.36 -6.68 -11.31
CA LEU A 4 14.14 -5.97 -10.93
C LEU A 4 12.87 -6.72 -11.36
N ILE A 5 12.90 -7.37 -12.53
CA ILE A 5 11.79 -8.19 -13.01
C ILE A 5 11.59 -9.43 -12.12
N LEU A 6 12.69 -10.05 -11.65
CA LEU A 6 12.62 -11.18 -10.73
C LEU A 6 12.03 -10.78 -9.37
N ALA A 7 12.37 -9.60 -8.84
CA ALA A 7 11.81 -9.09 -7.58
C ALA A 7 10.30 -8.82 -7.67
N ILE A 8 9.81 -8.31 -8.81
CA ILE A 8 8.38 -8.07 -9.04
C ILE A 8 7.62 -9.40 -9.12
N ILE A 9 8.15 -10.40 -9.83
CA ILE A 9 7.51 -11.72 -9.96
C ILE A 9 7.48 -12.47 -8.62
N LEU A 10 8.53 -12.36 -7.81
CA LEU A 10 8.58 -12.99 -6.48
C LEU A 10 7.55 -12.36 -5.53
N ASN A 11 7.42 -11.03 -5.54
CA ASN A 11 6.43 -10.31 -4.73
C ASN A 11 4.97 -10.59 -5.17
N CYS A 12 4.71 -10.74 -6.48
CA CYS A 12 3.38 -11.11 -6.96
C CYS A 12 2.93 -12.52 -6.53
N ARG A 13 3.85 -13.48 -6.39
CA ARG A 13 3.50 -14.86 -5.94
C ARG A 13 3.17 -14.94 -4.45
N ILE A 14 3.76 -14.08 -3.62
CA ILE A 14 3.50 -14.04 -2.17
C ILE A 14 2.09 -13.46 -1.91
N LEU A 15 1.68 -12.43 -2.66
CA LEU A 15 0.37 -11.80 -2.49
C LEU A 15 -0.81 -12.69 -2.92
N HIS A 16 -0.60 -13.58 -3.90
CA HIS A 16 -1.65 -14.45 -4.43
C HIS A 16 -1.95 -15.68 -3.54
N LYS A 17 -1.06 -16.03 -2.60
CA LYS A 17 -1.23 -17.20 -1.73
C LYS A 17 -2.21 -16.96 -0.57
N SER A 18 -2.55 -15.70 -0.30
CA SER A 18 -3.43 -15.31 0.83
C SER A 18 -4.92 -15.17 0.47
N ARG A 19 -5.31 -15.40 -0.80
CA ARG A 19 -6.70 -15.24 -1.25
C ARG A 19 -7.34 -16.57 -1.60
N ALA A 20 -7.52 -17.43 -0.59
CA ALA A 20 -8.44 -18.56 -0.65
C ALA A 20 -9.56 -18.32 0.38
N VAL A 21 -10.63 -17.64 -0.05
CA VAL A 21 -11.88 -17.53 0.69
C VAL A 21 -12.83 -18.58 0.12
N PRO A 22 -13.29 -19.59 0.90
CA PRO A 22 -14.31 -20.51 0.41
C PRO A 22 -15.68 -19.84 0.55
N GLY A 23 -16.26 -19.44 -0.58
CA GLY A 23 -17.66 -19.01 -0.67
C GLY A 23 -18.59 -20.21 -0.78
N GLY A 24 -19.34 -20.49 0.29
CA GLY A 24 -20.42 -21.48 0.28
C GLY A 24 -21.78 -20.81 0.07
N ARG A 25 -22.44 -21.09 -1.07
CA ARG A 25 -23.89 -20.89 -1.27
C ARG A 25 -24.63 -22.07 -0.61
N SER A 26 -25.68 -21.80 0.15
CA SER A 26 -26.74 -22.78 0.48
C SER A 26 -28.02 -22.00 0.83
N SER A 27 -29.03 -21.88 -0.04
CA SER A 27 -30.13 -22.84 -0.27
C SER A 27 -30.84 -23.24 1.02
N TYR A 28 -31.94 -22.54 1.33
CA TYR A 28 -32.82 -22.84 2.45
C TYR A 28 -33.58 -24.15 2.19
N ARG A 29 -33.32 -25.18 3.00
CA ARG A 29 -34.25 -26.27 3.28
C ARG A 29 -34.25 -26.53 4.79
N ASP A 30 -35.46 -26.54 5.34
CA ASP A 30 -35.76 -26.74 6.76
C ASP A 30 -35.27 -28.10 7.28
N ALA A 31 -34.49 -28.06 8.37
CA ALA A 31 -34.25 -29.16 9.30
C ALA A 31 -33.96 -28.54 10.69
N PRO A 32 -34.40 -29.15 11.81
CA PRO A 32 -34.32 -28.54 13.13
C PRO A 32 -32.86 -28.44 13.58
N HIS A 33 -32.33 -27.23 13.51
CA HIS A 33 -30.96 -26.91 13.86
C HIS A 33 -30.82 -26.84 15.39
N GLU A 34 -30.32 -27.91 16.00
CA GLU A 34 -29.64 -27.81 17.29
C GLU A 34 -28.56 -26.75 17.14
N ASN A 35 -28.75 -25.61 17.78
CA ASN A 35 -27.86 -24.44 17.68
C ASN A 35 -26.78 -24.60 18.76
N PRO A 36 -25.51 -24.92 18.43
CA PRO A 36 -24.45 -25.02 19.42
C PRO A 36 -23.93 -23.64 19.87
N GLY A 37 -24.64 -22.56 19.53
CA GLY A 37 -24.19 -21.18 19.71
C GLY A 37 -25.16 -20.27 20.47
N LEU A 38 -26.28 -20.80 20.97
CA LEU A 38 -27.12 -20.00 21.86
C LEU A 38 -26.51 -20.09 23.26
N ILE A 39 -25.75 -19.07 23.65
CA ILE A 39 -25.32 -18.87 25.04
C ILE A 39 -26.60 -18.91 25.88
N GLN A 40 -26.85 -20.05 26.53
CA GLN A 40 -28.00 -20.24 27.38
C GLN A 40 -27.70 -19.46 28.65
N CYS A 41 -28.14 -18.20 28.65
CA CYS A 41 -27.95 -17.32 29.78
C CYS A 41 -28.48 -18.00 31.04
N GLY A 42 -27.63 -18.06 32.07
CA GLY A 42 -27.95 -18.75 33.32
C GLY A 42 -29.10 -18.13 34.08
N GLU A 43 -29.38 -18.70 35.25
CA GLU A 43 -30.53 -18.34 36.06
C GLU A 43 -30.53 -16.85 36.43
N TYR A 44 -31.64 -16.17 36.14
CA TYR A 44 -31.87 -14.77 36.48
C TYR A 44 -32.83 -14.68 37.67
N SER A 45 -32.43 -13.95 38.71
CA SER A 45 -33.31 -13.62 39.84
C SER A 45 -33.57 -12.12 39.88
N ASN A 46 -34.84 -11.75 39.96
CA ASN A 46 -35.28 -10.37 40.07
C ASN A 46 -35.85 -10.16 41.48
N GLN A 47 -35.28 -9.23 42.23
CA GLN A 47 -35.81 -8.81 43.54
C GLN A 47 -36.09 -7.32 43.53
N VAL A 48 -37.31 -6.94 43.91
CA VAL A 48 -37.65 -5.53 44.15
C VAL A 48 -37.24 -5.17 45.57
N LEU A 49 -36.30 -4.24 45.69
CA LEU A 49 -35.81 -3.77 46.98
C LEU A 49 -36.84 -2.84 47.65
N PRO A 50 -36.81 -2.69 48.98
CA PRO A 50 -37.76 -1.86 49.73
C PRO A 50 -37.78 -0.37 49.32
N ASN A 51 -36.71 0.08 48.65
CA ASN A 51 -36.58 1.44 48.12
C ASN A 51 -37.15 1.61 46.70
N GLY A 52 -37.89 0.61 46.19
CA GLY A 52 -38.49 0.63 44.85
C GLY A 52 -37.50 0.37 43.70
N LYS A 53 -36.24 0.00 43.99
CA LYS A 53 -35.26 -0.35 42.94
C LYS A 53 -35.33 -1.84 42.63
N CYS A 54 -35.20 -2.20 41.35
CA CYS A 54 -35.08 -3.60 40.94
C CYS A 54 -33.62 -4.04 40.98
N LYS A 55 -33.34 -5.12 41.72
CA LYS A 55 -32.05 -5.82 41.70
C LYS A 55 -32.20 -7.06 40.83
N ILE A 56 -31.48 -7.04 39.71
CA ILE A 56 -31.37 -8.18 38.80
C ILE A 56 -30.03 -8.85 39.09
N ILE A 57 -30.06 -10.15 39.37
CA ILE A 57 -28.88 -10.98 39.58
C ILE A 57 -28.88 -12.03 38.48
N ALA A 58 -27.84 -12.04 37.65
CA ALA A 58 -27.61 -13.05 36.63
C ALA A 58 -26.41 -13.89 37.06
N THR A 59 -26.58 -15.20 37.14
CA THR A 59 -25.45 -16.12 37.37
C THR A 59 -24.94 -16.60 36.02
N LEU A 60 -23.72 -16.22 35.64
CA LEU A 60 -23.08 -16.76 34.44
C LEU A 60 -22.65 -18.21 34.73
N PRO A 61 -23.16 -19.22 34.01
CA PRO A 61 -22.69 -20.59 34.18
C PRO A 61 -21.20 -20.63 33.82
N GLN A 62 -20.38 -21.10 34.74
CA GLN A 62 -18.96 -21.30 34.48
C GLN A 62 -18.85 -22.46 33.48
N LEU A 63 -18.57 -22.13 32.22
CA LEU A 63 -18.12 -23.12 31.25
C LEU A 63 -16.73 -23.58 31.71
N ASP A 64 -16.58 -24.88 31.96
CA ASP A 64 -15.38 -25.51 32.52
C ASP A 64 -14.07 -24.84 32.08
N ASP A 65 -13.27 -24.40 33.07
CA ASP A 65 -11.88 -23.91 32.99
C ASP A 65 -11.52 -22.84 31.93
N HIS A 66 -12.47 -22.35 31.15
CA HIS A 66 -12.25 -21.27 30.21
C HIS A 66 -12.52 -19.95 30.92
N ARG A 67 -11.43 -19.35 31.42
CA ARG A 67 -11.36 -17.93 31.85
C ARG A 67 -12.23 -17.09 30.92
N CYS A 68 -13.01 -16.17 31.48
CA CYS A 68 -13.77 -15.19 30.69
C CYS A 68 -12.91 -14.71 29.52
N PRO A 69 -13.40 -14.75 28.26
CA PRO A 69 -12.61 -14.38 27.10
C PRO A 69 -11.93 -13.04 27.39
N ASP A 70 -10.60 -13.07 27.46
CA ASP A 70 -9.84 -11.86 27.71
C ASP A 70 -10.15 -10.90 26.57
N MET A 71 -10.85 -9.81 26.90
CA MET A 71 -11.29 -8.78 25.97
C MET A 71 -10.10 -8.16 25.21
N PHE A 72 -8.87 -8.46 25.64
CA PHE A 72 -7.61 -8.03 25.04
C PHE A 72 -6.92 -9.08 24.14
N ARG A 73 -7.51 -10.24 23.82
CA ARG A 73 -6.94 -11.13 22.77
C ARG A 73 -7.16 -10.58 21.35
N CYS A 74 -8.09 -9.64 21.16
CA CYS A 74 -8.21 -8.83 19.94
C CYS A 74 -7.06 -7.81 19.77
N THR A 75 -6.09 -7.75 20.69
CA THR A 75 -5.03 -6.73 20.68
C THR A 75 -3.79 -7.18 19.90
N ASP A 76 -3.44 -8.47 19.89
CA ASP A 76 -2.18 -8.93 19.29
C ASP A 76 -2.22 -8.85 17.75
N GLU A 77 -3.30 -9.31 17.12
CA GLU A 77 -3.48 -9.24 15.66
C GLU A 77 -3.60 -7.79 15.18
N VAL A 78 -4.36 -6.97 15.91
CA VAL A 78 -4.51 -5.54 15.59
C VAL A 78 -3.17 -4.81 15.73
N SER A 79 -2.40 -5.12 16.77
CA SER A 79 -1.06 -4.54 16.97
C SER A 79 -0.09 -4.97 15.86
N TYR A 80 -0.13 -6.24 15.46
CA TYR A 80 0.66 -6.75 14.34
C TYR A 80 0.34 -6.00 13.04
N TRP A 81 -0.95 -5.92 12.68
CA TRP A 81 -1.37 -5.23 11.46
C TRP A 81 -1.10 -3.73 11.49
N LEU A 82 -1.21 -3.08 12.64
CA LEU A 82 -0.84 -1.67 12.81
C LEU A 82 0.65 -1.46 12.55
N HIS A 83 1.51 -2.31 13.12
CA HIS A 83 2.95 -2.24 12.89
C HIS A 83 3.31 -2.46 11.42
N GLU A 84 2.75 -3.50 10.79
CA GLU A 84 3.04 -3.81 9.39
C GLU A 84 2.49 -2.73 8.42
N ASN A 85 1.39 -2.07 8.78
CA ASN A 85 0.88 -0.93 8.05
C ASN A 85 1.84 0.26 8.15
N GLU A 86 2.31 0.57 9.36
CA GLU A 86 3.23 1.67 9.58
C GLU A 86 4.58 1.45 8.86
N GLU A 87 5.10 0.22 8.90
CA GLU A 87 6.30 -0.15 8.15
C GLU A 87 6.10 0.02 6.63
N ARG A 88 4.95 -0.43 6.08
CA ARG A 88 4.65 -0.21 4.65
C ARG A 88 4.47 1.26 4.30
N LYS A 89 3.89 2.08 5.19
CA LYS A 89 3.81 3.53 4.96
C LYS A 89 5.20 4.14 4.89
N GLN A 90 6.10 3.73 5.77
CA GLN A 90 7.49 4.19 5.77
C GLN A 90 8.18 3.86 4.44
N GLN A 91 8.04 2.62 3.97
CA GLN A 91 8.56 2.20 2.66
C GLN A 91 7.97 3.01 1.50
N ILE A 92 6.67 3.33 1.54
CA ILE A 92 6.04 4.18 0.51
C ILE A 92 6.59 5.60 0.54
N MET A 93 6.87 6.15 1.73
CA MET A 93 7.47 7.48 1.86
C MET A 93 8.88 7.52 1.28
N GLU A 94 9.72 6.54 1.60
CA GLU A 94 11.08 6.41 1.06
C GLU A 94 11.07 6.28 -0.48
N LEU A 95 10.17 5.45 -1.02
CA LEU A 95 10.03 5.32 -2.48
C LEU A 95 9.58 6.63 -3.14
N ARG A 96 8.71 7.40 -2.49
CA ARG A 96 8.28 8.71 -3.00
C ARG A 96 9.42 9.72 -3.03
N GLU A 97 10.26 9.73 -2.01
CA GLU A 97 11.47 10.56 -1.95
C GLU A 97 12.44 10.18 -3.07
N LEU A 98 12.74 8.89 -3.23
CA LEU A 98 13.60 8.40 -4.31
C LEU A 98 13.06 8.77 -5.70
N ILE A 99 11.75 8.67 -5.91
CA ILE A 99 11.13 9.09 -7.18
C ILE A 99 11.32 10.60 -7.39
N ALA A 100 11.17 11.42 -6.35
CA ALA A 100 11.37 12.86 -6.46
C ALA A 100 12.83 13.21 -6.80
N GLU A 101 13.79 12.54 -6.19
CA GLU A 101 15.21 12.69 -6.50
C GLU A 101 15.52 12.31 -7.96
N LEU A 102 15.04 11.16 -8.42
CA LEU A 102 15.24 10.72 -9.80
C LEU A 102 14.57 11.66 -10.82
N GLN A 103 13.41 12.22 -10.49
CA GLN A 103 12.76 13.22 -11.33
C GLN A 103 13.59 14.50 -11.41
N GLU A 104 14.24 14.92 -10.32
CA GLU A 104 15.15 16.06 -10.33
C GLU A 104 16.40 15.80 -11.16
N GLU A 105 17.02 14.62 -11.01
CA GLU A 105 18.17 14.23 -11.82
C GLU A 105 17.83 14.21 -13.32
N LEU A 106 16.66 13.68 -13.67
CA LEU A 106 16.17 13.70 -15.05
C LEU A 106 15.96 15.13 -15.57
N ARG A 107 15.40 16.03 -14.75
CA ARG A 107 15.24 17.46 -15.10
C ARG A 107 16.60 18.10 -15.36
N ASN A 108 17.58 17.83 -14.51
CA ASN A 108 18.95 18.34 -14.66
C ASN A 108 19.62 17.80 -15.93
N HIS A 109 19.55 16.49 -16.18
CA HIS A 109 20.07 15.89 -17.41
C HIS A 109 19.41 16.47 -18.67
N ARG A 110 18.09 16.64 -18.66
CA ARG A 110 17.36 17.29 -19.77
C ARG A 110 17.85 18.72 -20.00
N HIS A 111 18.09 19.49 -18.93
CA HIS A 111 18.61 20.84 -19.04
C HIS A 111 20.02 20.86 -19.66
N ARG A 112 20.91 20.00 -19.20
CA ARG A 112 22.27 19.84 -19.73
C ARG A 112 22.27 19.47 -21.22
N ILE A 113 21.43 18.52 -21.62
CA ILE A 113 21.29 18.12 -23.04
C ILE A 113 20.83 19.32 -23.87
N LYS A 114 19.81 20.05 -23.42
CA LYS A 114 19.29 21.22 -24.14
C LYS A 114 20.37 22.29 -24.37
N ILE A 115 21.23 22.54 -23.38
CA ILE A 115 22.36 23.48 -23.53
C ILE A 115 23.32 22.98 -24.60
N LEU A 116 23.69 21.70 -24.57
CA LEU A 116 24.59 21.10 -25.55
C LEU A 116 23.99 21.14 -26.97
N GLU A 117 22.70 20.86 -27.12
CA GLU A 117 21.99 20.98 -28.40
C GLU A 117 22.03 22.40 -28.95
N MET A 118 21.85 23.41 -28.09
CA MET A 118 21.96 24.82 -28.48
C MET A 118 23.39 25.18 -28.91
N GLN A 119 24.41 24.70 -28.19
CA GLN A 119 25.81 24.94 -28.53
C GLN A 119 26.18 24.30 -29.88
N VAL A 120 25.76 23.07 -30.13
CA VAL A 120 25.97 22.39 -31.42
C VAL A 120 25.28 23.16 -32.54
N ARG A 121 24.03 23.60 -32.35
CA ARG A 121 23.31 24.40 -33.34
C ARG A 121 24.05 25.71 -33.65
N ALA A 122 24.51 26.42 -32.63
CA ALA A 122 25.28 27.65 -32.80
C ALA A 122 26.57 27.39 -33.59
N HIS A 123 27.33 26.35 -33.21
CA HIS A 123 28.57 25.98 -33.91
C HIS A 123 28.34 25.67 -35.39
N LEU A 124 27.26 24.97 -35.73
CA LEU A 124 26.91 24.66 -37.12
C LEU A 124 26.55 25.92 -37.92
N VAL A 125 25.85 26.88 -37.31
CA VAL A 125 25.55 28.17 -37.94
C VAL A 125 26.84 28.94 -38.22
N PHE A 126 27.71 29.09 -37.22
CA PHE A 126 29.00 29.77 -37.40
C PHE A 126 29.88 29.08 -38.46
N SER A 127 29.94 27.75 -38.43
CA SER A 127 30.70 26.98 -39.43
C SER A 127 30.16 27.19 -40.85
N ARG A 128 28.84 27.33 -41.00
CA ARG A 128 28.20 27.60 -42.29
C ARG A 128 28.49 29.01 -42.77
N GLU A 129 28.42 30.00 -41.89
CA GLU A 129 28.75 31.41 -42.21
C GLU A 129 30.21 31.58 -42.60
N LEU A 130 31.14 30.99 -41.85
CA LEU A 130 32.57 30.95 -42.18
C LEU A 130 32.82 30.32 -43.55
N ASN A 131 32.19 29.17 -43.83
CA ASN A 131 32.30 28.55 -45.15
C ASN A 131 31.80 29.49 -46.26
N ILE A 132 30.64 30.11 -46.10
CA ILE A 132 30.12 31.06 -47.10
C ILE A 132 31.12 32.20 -47.34
N ILE A 133 31.66 32.82 -46.30
CA ILE A 133 32.64 33.91 -46.41
C ILE A 133 33.91 33.45 -47.12
N ILE A 134 34.42 32.26 -46.79
CA ILE A 134 35.61 31.72 -47.45
C ILE A 134 35.34 31.46 -48.94
N TYR A 135 34.22 30.81 -49.27
CA TYR A 135 33.88 30.49 -50.65
C TYR A 135 33.55 31.74 -51.49
N THR A 136 32.84 32.73 -50.95
CA THR A 136 32.57 33.98 -51.68
C THR A 136 33.82 34.86 -51.77
N GLY A 137 34.63 34.93 -50.71
CA GLY A 137 35.90 35.66 -50.70
C GLY A 137 36.92 35.08 -51.69
N PHE A 138 37.00 33.75 -51.81
CA PHE A 138 37.84 33.09 -52.83
C PHE A 138 37.39 33.41 -54.25
N ASN A 139 36.08 33.44 -54.51
CA ASN A 139 35.54 33.76 -55.84
C ASN A 139 35.74 35.23 -56.21
N ILE A 140 35.73 36.17 -55.25
CA ILE A 140 35.98 37.59 -55.50
C ILE A 140 37.47 37.87 -55.80
N VAL A 141 38.39 37.07 -55.26
CA VAL A 141 39.85 37.22 -55.48
C VAL A 141 40.32 36.51 -56.76
N ALA A 142 39.49 35.65 -57.35
CA ALA A 142 39.80 34.87 -58.54
C ALA A 142 39.35 35.49 -59.88
N ASP A 143 38.59 36.60 -59.84
CA ASP A 143 38.21 37.45 -61.00
C ASP A 143 39.10 38.71 -61.08
#